data_AF-A0A1D1Z3V1-F1
#
_entry.id   AF-A0A1D1Z3V1-F1
#
_cell.length_a   1.000
_cell.length_b   1.000
_cell.length_c   1.000
_cell.angle_alpha   90.00
_cell.angle_beta   90.00
_cell.angle_gamma   90.00
#
_symmetry.space_group_name_H-M   'P 1'
#
loop_
_entity.id
_entity.type
_entity.pdbx_description
1 polymer ?
#
loop_
_entity_poly.entity_id
_entity_poly.type
_entity_poly.pdbx_seq_one_letter_code
_entity_poly.pdbx_strand_id
1 'polypeptide(L)'
;MQDAICNHQQQDFAEAEKAKYEAYEESRRHRRVERVAHEAVCKDEVHELKLVELKGRVRGIIDQTEGTAAKLKLVDVLSRLGVAYRFEPEIELLLHAMSVGLEDVQWELDGDLLHTALLFRLLRQHRLQVS
;
A
#
# COMPACT_ATOMS: atom_id res chain seq x y z
N MET A 1 24.59 20.20 51.38
CA MET A 1 24.13 18.79 51.32
C MET A 1 22.61 18.70 51.22
N GLN A 2 21.84 19.57 51.89
CA GLN A 2 20.37 19.65 51.73
C GLN A 2 19.88 20.20 50.38
N ASP A 3 20.65 21.07 49.70
CA ASP A 3 20.22 21.66 48.41
C ASP A 3 20.15 20.64 47.27
N ALA A 4 21.03 19.62 47.29
CA ALA A 4 20.99 18.52 46.32
C ALA A 4 19.76 17.61 46.53
N ILE A 5 19.31 17.47 47.78
CA ILE A 5 18.14 16.65 48.15
C ILE A 5 16.85 17.36 47.74
N CYS A 6 16.76 18.68 47.94
CA CYS A 6 15.60 19.47 47.53
C CYS A 6 15.43 19.51 46.01
N ASN A 7 16.54 19.62 45.26
CA ASN A 7 16.51 19.65 43.80
C ASN A 7 16.14 18.28 43.20
N HIS A 8 16.63 17.18 43.81
CA HIS A 8 16.24 15.83 43.42
C HIS A 8 14.75 15.57 43.67
N GLN A 9 14.23 15.99 44.83
CA GLN A 9 12.80 15.87 45.15
C GLN A 9 11.89 16.71 44.22
N GLN A 10 12.37 17.86 43.76
CA GLN A 10 11.64 18.69 42.78
C GLN A 10 11.68 18.10 41.36
N GLN A 11 12.80 17.48 40.98
CA GLN A 11 12.92 16.74 39.72
C GLN A 11 12.03 15.50 39.71
N ASP A 12 12.02 14.72 40.79
CA ASP A 12 11.17 13.51 40.93
C ASP A 12 9.68 13.86 40.82
N PHE A 13 9.27 15.01 41.35
CA PHE A 13 7.89 15.49 41.25
C PHE A 13 7.53 15.91 39.82
N ALA A 14 8.42 16.63 39.13
CA ALA A 14 8.24 17.04 37.74
C ALA A 14 8.24 15.85 36.77
N GLU A 15 9.09 14.85 37.02
CA GLU A 15 9.12 13.58 36.28
C GLU A 15 7.85 12.76 36.51
N ALA A 16 7.36 12.69 37.75
CA ALA A 16 6.08 12.04 38.05
C ALA A 16 4.88 12.75 37.39
N GLU A 17 4.91 14.07 37.27
CA GLU A 17 3.87 14.84 36.58
C GLU A 17 3.92 14.63 35.06
N LYS A 18 5.12 14.64 34.47
CA LYS A 18 5.33 14.31 33.05
C LYS A 18 4.88 12.89 32.72
N ALA A 19 5.22 11.93 33.57
CA ALA A 19 4.79 10.54 33.44
C ALA A 19 3.26 10.38 33.50
N LYS A 20 2.55 11.20 34.28
CA LYS A 20 1.08 11.22 34.30
C LYS A 20 0.48 11.73 32.98
N TYR A 21 1.08 12.76 32.38
CA TYR A 21 0.64 13.26 31.06
C TYR A 21 0.92 12.26 29.94
N GLU A 22 2.10 11.61 29.96
CA GLU A 22 2.45 10.57 29.00
C GLU A 22 1.52 9.35 29.15
N ALA A 23 1.24 8.89 30.38
CA ALA A 23 0.30 7.81 30.65
C ALA A 23 -1.15 8.15 30.24
N TYR A 24 -1.57 9.41 30.38
CA TYR A 24 -2.87 9.88 29.91
C TYR A 24 -2.97 9.83 28.37
N GLU A 25 -1.93 10.29 27.66
CA GLU A 25 -1.88 10.23 26.19
C GLU A 25 -1.77 8.79 25.67
N GLU A 26 -1.02 7.92 26.36
CA GLU A 26 -0.98 6.48 26.05
C GLU A 26 -2.34 5.81 26.27
N SER A 27 -3.02 6.09 27.39
CA SER A 27 -4.39 5.63 27.64
C SER A 27 -5.38 6.14 26.58
N ARG A 28 -5.22 7.38 26.12
CA ARG A 28 -6.05 7.98 25.06
C ARG A 28 -5.83 7.28 23.72
N ARG A 29 -4.59 6.90 23.39
CA ARG A 29 -4.24 6.11 22.21
C ARG A 29 -4.82 4.69 22.31
N HIS A 30 -4.66 4.03 23.46
CA HIS A 30 -5.16 2.67 23.69
C HIS A 30 -6.68 2.57 23.50
N ARG A 31 -7.45 3.47 24.15
CA ARG A 31 -8.93 3.50 24.06
C ARG A 31 -9.45 3.81 22.65
N ARG A 32 -8.64 4.42 21.78
CA ARG A 32 -9.02 4.68 20.37
C ARG A 32 -8.76 3.44 19.51
N VAL A 33 -7.66 2.73 19.74
CA VAL A 33 -7.33 1.48 19.04
C VAL A 33 -8.32 0.37 19.40
N GLU A 34 -8.68 0.22 20.68
CA GLU A 34 -9.63 -0.80 21.14
C GLU A 34 -11.05 -0.60 20.56
N ARG A 35 -11.52 0.65 20.49
CA ARG A 35 -12.83 0.95 19.88
C ARG A 35 -12.86 0.67 18.39
N VAL A 36 -11.78 0.99 17.67
CA VAL A 36 -11.66 0.67 16.24
C VAL A 36 -11.60 -0.84 16.02
N ALA A 37 -10.90 -1.58 16.88
CA ALA A 37 -10.84 -3.03 16.81
C ALA A 37 -12.21 -3.68 17.04
N HIS A 38 -13.00 -3.19 17.99
CA HIS A 38 -14.33 -3.75 18.29
C HIS A 38 -15.38 -3.44 17.20
N GLU A 39 -15.22 -2.33 16.46
CA GLU A 39 -16.06 -1.99 15.31
C GLU A 39 -15.68 -2.79 14.05
N ALA A 40 -14.41 -3.19 13.91
CA ALA A 40 -13.93 -3.98 12.78
C ALA A 40 -14.53 -5.41 12.75
N VAL A 41 -14.66 -6.05 13.92
CA VAL A 41 -15.06 -7.46 14.06
C VAL A 41 -16.50 -7.75 13.59
N CYS A 42 -17.40 -6.76 13.57
CA CYS A 42 -18.82 -7.00 13.31
C CYS A 42 -19.21 -6.88 11.81
N LYS A 43 -18.27 -6.59 10.91
CA LYS A 43 -18.51 -6.40 9.46
C LYS A 43 -17.97 -7.56 8.61
N ASP A 44 -17.42 -8.63 9.17
CA ASP A 44 -16.54 -9.52 8.41
C ASP A 44 -17.25 -10.45 7.39
N GLU A 45 -18.38 -11.09 7.71
CA GLU A 45 -18.94 -12.16 6.85
C GLU A 45 -19.51 -11.67 5.49
N VAL A 46 -20.28 -10.58 5.46
CA VAL A 46 -20.85 -10.03 4.20
C VAL A 46 -19.75 -9.41 3.33
N HIS A 47 -18.74 -8.83 3.96
CA HIS A 47 -17.63 -8.19 3.27
C HIS A 47 -16.66 -9.22 2.67
N GLU A 48 -16.49 -10.40 3.29
CA GLU A 48 -15.69 -11.50 2.75
C GLU A 48 -16.23 -12.05 1.42
N LEU A 49 -17.54 -12.34 1.34
CA LEU A 49 -18.14 -12.83 0.09
C LEU A 49 -17.98 -11.80 -1.04
N LYS A 50 -18.21 -10.52 -0.73
CA LYS A 50 -18.07 -9.45 -1.72
C LYS A 50 -16.61 -9.25 -2.14
N LEU A 51 -15.65 -9.44 -1.22
CA LEU A 51 -14.23 -9.40 -1.52
C LEU A 51 -13.82 -10.51 -2.49
N VAL A 52 -14.29 -11.73 -2.27
CA VAL A 52 -14.02 -12.87 -3.17
C VAL A 52 -14.59 -12.61 -4.57
N GLU A 53 -15.83 -12.13 -4.65
CA GLU A 53 -16.48 -11.76 -5.92
C GLU A 53 -15.68 -10.67 -6.66
N LEU A 54 -15.34 -9.58 -5.98
CA LEU A 54 -14.58 -8.47 -6.57
C LEU A 54 -13.18 -8.92 -7.01
N LYS A 55 -12.49 -9.74 -6.22
CA LYS A 55 -11.18 -10.30 -6.61
C LYS A 55 -11.29 -11.13 -7.88
N GLY A 56 -12.30 -11.98 -7.98
CA GLY A 56 -12.58 -12.76 -9.18
C GLY A 56 -12.86 -11.88 -10.40
N ARG A 57 -13.65 -10.82 -10.24
CA ARG A 57 -13.94 -9.86 -11.32
C ARG A 57 -12.68 -9.13 -11.79
N VAL A 58 -11.82 -8.68 -10.88
CA VAL A 58 -10.57 -8.00 -11.25
C VAL A 58 -9.64 -8.95 -12.02
N ARG A 59 -9.53 -10.22 -11.62
CA ARG A 59 -8.80 -11.24 -12.39
C ARG A 59 -9.33 -11.39 -13.81
N GLY A 60 -10.65 -11.50 -13.95
CA GLY A 60 -11.29 -11.53 -15.27
C GLY A 60 -10.99 -10.29 -16.11
N ILE A 61 -10.94 -9.09 -15.50
CA ILE A 61 -10.54 -7.86 -16.19
C ILE A 61 -9.08 -7.93 -16.64
N ILE A 62 -8.16 -8.41 -15.79
CA ILE A 62 -6.75 -8.57 -16.16
C ILE A 62 -6.60 -9.51 -17.35
N ASP A 63 -7.28 -10.65 -17.32
CA ASP A 63 -7.19 -11.67 -18.38
C ASP A 63 -7.80 -11.19 -19.71
N GLN A 64 -8.90 -10.41 -19.66
CA GLN A 64 -9.62 -9.92 -20.83
C GLN A 64 -9.06 -8.62 -21.39
N THR A 65 -8.18 -7.93 -20.67
CA THR A 65 -7.63 -6.65 -21.14
C THR A 65 -6.62 -6.92 -22.25
N GLU A 66 -6.96 -6.47 -23.45
CA GLU A 66 -6.09 -6.54 -24.63
C GLU A 66 -5.45 -5.19 -24.93
N GLY A 67 -4.31 -5.23 -25.63
CA GLY A 67 -3.51 -4.05 -25.95
C GLY A 67 -2.59 -3.60 -24.81
N THR A 68 -1.38 -3.20 -25.18
CA THR A 68 -0.33 -2.82 -24.25
C THR A 68 -0.72 -1.60 -23.42
N ALA A 69 -1.26 -0.56 -24.07
CA ALA A 69 -1.68 0.66 -23.40
C ALA A 69 -2.73 0.41 -22.29
N ALA A 70 -3.76 -0.39 -22.60
CA ALA A 70 -4.82 -0.71 -21.65
C ALA A 70 -4.31 -1.55 -20.47
N LYS A 71 -3.44 -2.54 -20.74
CA LYS A 71 -2.78 -3.35 -19.72
C LYS A 71 -1.93 -2.51 -18.77
N LEU A 72 -1.09 -1.61 -19.30
CA LEU A 72 -0.26 -0.72 -18.49
C LEU A 72 -1.11 0.20 -17.60
N LYS A 73 -2.20 0.75 -18.14
CA LYS A 73 -3.12 1.60 -17.39
C LYS A 73 -3.84 0.82 -16.29
N LEU A 74 -4.22 -0.43 -16.54
CA LEU A 74 -4.82 -1.29 -15.52
C LEU A 74 -3.85 -1.54 -14.35
N VAL A 75 -2.60 -1.90 -14.65
CA VAL A 75 -1.57 -2.12 -13.62
C VAL A 75 -1.33 -0.83 -12.81
N ASP A 76 -1.28 0.33 -13.47
CA ASP A 76 -1.14 1.61 -12.78
C ASP A 76 -2.30 1.89 -11.82
N VAL A 77 -3.54 1.69 -12.29
CA VAL A 77 -4.73 1.90 -11.47
C VAL A 77 -4.73 0.98 -10.26
N LEU A 78 -4.44 -0.32 -10.42
CA LEU A 78 -4.36 -1.28 -9.31
C LEU A 78 -3.28 -0.89 -8.29
N SER A 79 -2.15 -0.39 -8.78
CA SER A 79 -1.03 0.07 -7.95
C SER A 79 -1.41 1.31 -7.15
N ARG A 80 -2.01 2.32 -7.80
CA ARG A 80 -2.41 3.57 -7.16
C ARG A 80 -3.57 3.40 -6.18
N LEU A 81 -4.42 2.39 -6.38
CA LEU A 81 -5.45 2.00 -5.43
C LEU A 81 -4.90 1.25 -4.20
N GLY A 82 -3.61 0.87 -4.20
CA GLY A 82 -3.01 0.13 -3.09
C GLY A 82 -3.47 -1.33 -2.99
N VAL A 83 -4.02 -1.89 -4.07
CA VAL A 83 -4.54 -3.26 -4.11
C VAL A 83 -3.74 -4.19 -5.03
N ALA A 84 -2.70 -3.68 -5.71
CA ALA A 84 -1.85 -4.46 -6.60
C ALA A 84 -1.24 -5.70 -5.94
N TYR A 85 -0.92 -5.66 -4.65
CA TYR A 85 -0.35 -6.79 -3.90
C TYR A 85 -1.24 -8.06 -3.91
N ARG A 86 -2.55 -7.91 -4.17
CA ARG A 86 -3.49 -9.05 -4.26
C ARG A 86 -3.42 -9.78 -5.61
N PHE A 87 -2.77 -9.16 -6.59
CA PHE A 87 -2.65 -9.60 -7.99
C PHE A 87 -1.19 -9.59 -8.47
N GLU A 88 -0.24 -9.68 -7.53
CA GLU A 88 1.20 -9.71 -7.83
C GLU A 88 1.56 -10.74 -8.90
N PRO A 89 1.12 -12.02 -8.83
CA PRO A 89 1.43 -13.01 -9.85
C PRO A 89 0.95 -12.62 -11.25
N GLU A 90 -0.28 -12.11 -11.34
CA GLU A 90 -0.89 -11.68 -12.60
C GLU A 90 -0.15 -10.46 -13.19
N ILE A 91 0.23 -9.49 -12.34
CA ILE A 91 0.97 -8.29 -12.74
C ILE A 91 2.40 -8.64 -13.18
N GLU A 92 3.10 -9.48 -12.43
CA GLU A 92 4.46 -9.91 -12.75
C GLU A 92 4.51 -10.66 -14.08
N LEU A 93 3.57 -11.58 -14.32
CA LEU A 93 3.48 -12.30 -15.58
C LEU A 93 3.27 -11.35 -16.76
N LEU A 94 2.38 -10.37 -16.60
CA LEU A 94 2.07 -9.37 -17.63
C LEU A 94 3.29 -8.48 -17.93
N LEU A 95 3.95 -7.95 -16.91
CA LEU A 95 5.14 -7.11 -17.08
C LEU A 95 6.34 -7.89 -17.63
N HIS A 96 6.49 -9.16 -17.21
CA HIS A 96 7.53 -10.02 -17.76
C HIS A 96 7.31 -10.29 -19.25
N ALA A 97 6.08 -10.62 -19.66
CA ALA A 97 5.75 -10.80 -21.08
C ALA A 97 6.05 -9.55 -21.91
N MET A 98 5.71 -8.36 -21.39
CA MET A 98 6.05 -7.09 -22.04
C MET A 98 7.56 -6.85 -22.11
N SER A 99 8.32 -7.26 -21.09
CA SER A 99 9.79 -7.11 -21.10
C SER A 99 10.48 -8.05 -22.09
N VAL A 100 9.93 -9.24 -22.31
CA VAL A 100 10.45 -10.22 -23.28
C VAL A 100 10.12 -9.78 -24.71
N GLY A 101 8.90 -9.28 -24.94
CA GLY A 101 8.44 -8.76 -26.23
C GLY A 101 8.61 -7.25 -26.37
N LEU A 102 9.68 -6.66 -25.81
CA LEU A 102 9.81 -5.21 -25.67
C LEU A 102 9.81 -4.47 -27.01
N GLU A 103 10.39 -5.05 -28.06
CA GLU A 103 10.41 -4.45 -29.41
C GLU A 103 8.99 -4.31 -29.99
N ASP A 104 8.17 -5.36 -29.91
CA ASP A 104 6.78 -5.34 -30.38
C ASP A 104 5.94 -4.34 -29.57
N VAL A 105 6.17 -4.30 -28.25
CA VAL A 105 5.54 -3.36 -27.33
C VAL A 105 5.92 -1.91 -27.67
N GLN A 106 7.19 -1.65 -27.95
CA GLN A 106 7.66 -0.32 -28.35
C GLN A 106 7.06 0.11 -29.69
N TRP A 107 6.92 -0.83 -30.63
CA TRP A 107 6.25 -0.57 -31.90
C TRP A 107 4.75 -0.29 -31.72
N GLU A 108 4.05 -1.03 -30.86
CA GLU A 108 2.63 -0.77 -30.55
C GLU A 108 2.43 0.60 -29.90
N LEU A 109 3.40 1.04 -29.10
CA LEU A 109 3.37 2.33 -28.38
C LEU A 109 4.06 3.47 -29.15
N ASP A 110 4.43 3.28 -30.42
CA ASP A 110 5.18 4.29 -31.17
C ASP A 110 4.42 5.63 -31.22
N GLY A 111 5.12 6.71 -30.88
CA GLY A 111 4.54 8.05 -30.73
C GLY A 111 3.67 8.27 -29.49
N ASP A 112 3.41 7.26 -28.65
CA ASP A 112 2.65 7.38 -27.40
C ASP A 112 3.59 7.58 -26.19
N LEU A 113 3.92 8.84 -25.92
CA LEU A 113 4.78 9.21 -24.80
C LEU A 113 4.20 8.79 -23.44
N LEU A 114 2.88 8.85 -23.26
CA LEU A 114 2.24 8.56 -21.98
C LEU A 114 2.43 7.10 -21.61
N HIS A 115 2.10 6.19 -22.51
CA HIS A 115 2.20 4.76 -22.25
C HIS A 115 3.66 4.26 -22.29
N THR A 116 4.52 4.87 -23.12
CA THR A 116 5.97 4.58 -23.10
C THR A 116 6.59 4.94 -21.75
N ALA A 117 6.30 6.13 -21.21
CA ALA A 117 6.77 6.52 -19.88
C ALA A 117 6.18 5.62 -18.78
N LEU A 118 4.93 5.18 -18.95
CA LEU A 118 4.26 4.28 -18.03
C LEU A 118 4.94 2.91 -17.98
N LEU A 119 5.22 2.32 -19.15
CA LEU A 119 5.95 1.08 -19.31
C LEU A 119 7.32 1.15 -18.63
N PHE A 120 8.12 2.17 -18.96
CA PHE A 120 9.44 2.36 -18.38
C PHE A 120 9.40 2.38 -16.84
N ARG A 121 8.45 3.16 -16.28
CA ARG A 121 8.28 3.25 -14.83
C ARG A 121 7.90 1.91 -14.21
N LEU A 122 6.94 1.20 -14.78
CA LEU A 122 6.46 -0.08 -14.25
C LEU A 122 7.55 -1.15 -14.31
N LEU A 123 8.28 -1.27 -15.42
CA LEU A 123 9.39 -2.22 -15.54
C LEU A 123 10.49 -1.96 -14.50
N ARG A 124 10.90 -0.69 -14.31
CA ARG A 124 11.88 -0.31 -13.28
C ARG A 124 11.42 -0.61 -11.85
N GLN A 125 10.15 -0.37 -11.56
CA GLN A 125 9.57 -0.67 -10.25
C GLN A 125 9.63 -2.17 -9.93
N HIS A 126 9.44 -3.01 -10.95
CA HIS A 126 9.52 -4.48 -10.84
C HIS A 126 10.93 -5.06 -11.09
N ARG A 127 11.97 -4.21 -11.11
CA ARG A 127 13.38 -4.62 -11.30
C ARG A 127 13.66 -5.33 -12.62
N LEU A 128 12.82 -5.11 -13.62
CA LEU A 128 13.04 -5.60 -14.97
C LEU A 128 14.00 -4.66 -15.71
N GLN A 129 14.78 -5.24 -16.65
CA GLN A 129 15.67 -4.45 -17.49
C GLN A 129 14.85 -3.55 -18.42
N VAL A 130 15.36 -2.34 -18.63
CA VAL A 130 14.84 -1.38 -19.61
C VAL A 130 16.03 -0.79 -20.35
N SER A 131 15.93 -0.69 -21.68
CA SER A 131 16.91 0.01 -22.52
C SER A 131 16.51 1.46 -22.75
#